data_AF-A0A972GBP6-F1
#
_entry.id   AF-A0A972GBP6-F1
#
_cell.length_a   1.000
_cell.length_b   1.000
_cell.length_c   1.000
_cell.angle_alpha   90.00
_cell.angle_beta   90.00
_cell.angle_gamma   90.00
#
_symmetry.space_group_name_H-M   'P 1'
#
loop_
_entity.id
_entity.type
_entity.pdbx_description
1 polymer ?
#
loop_
_entity_poly.entity_id
_entity_poly.type
_entity_poly.pdbx_seq_one_letter_code
_entity_poly.pdbx_strand_id
1 'polypeptide(L)' 'MYHKHIIYDRETKDYAMYLDGELIGFARTFAEAEVTLDQLVFELMNGQYFSEAA' A
#
# COMPACT_ATOMS: atom_id res chain seq x y z
N MET A 1 4.38 11.39 -6.12
CA MET A 1 4.70 9.98 -6.42
C MET A 1 4.64 9.24 -5.11
N TYR A 2 3.73 8.28 -4.95
CA TYR A 2 3.59 7.55 -3.70
C TYR A 2 4.80 6.64 -3.47
N HIS A 3 5.34 6.63 -2.25
CA HIS A 3 6.47 5.78 -1.89
C HIS A 3 6.00 4.51 -1.17
N LYS A 4 6.14 3.35 -1.82
CA LYS A 4 5.75 2.04 -1.28
C LYS A 4 6.90 1.45 -0.45
N HIS A 5 6.63 1.10 0.81
CA HIS A 5 7.58 0.47 1.74
C HIS A 5 6.96 -0.80 2.30
N ILE A 6 7.70 -1.91 2.25
CA ILE A 6 7.27 -3.19 2.83
C ILE A 6 8.34 -3.64 3.81
N ILE A 7 7.98 -3.75 5.08
CA ILE A 7 8.87 -4.16 6.16
C ILE A 7 8.41 -5.50 6.69
N TYR A 8 9.31 -6.48 6.72
CA TYR A 8 9.01 -7.79 7.31
C TYR A 8 9.21 -7.74 8.82
N ASP A 9 8.13 -8.02 9.56
CA ASP A 9 8.18 -8.17 11.01
C ASP A 9 8.40 -9.64 11.39
N ARG A 10 9.47 -9.90 12.14
CA ARG A 10 9.87 -11.25 12.56
C ARG A 10 9.08 -11.75 13.77
N GLU A 11 8.51 -10.85 14.55
CA GLU A 11 7.79 -11.14 15.79
C GLU A 11 6.38 -11.62 15.46
N THR A 12 5.70 -10.92 14.56
CA THR A 12 4.34 -11.23 14.12
C THR A 12 4.32 -12.12 12.87
N LYS A 13 5.45 -12.20 12.14
CA LYS A 13 5.62 -12.91 10.86
C LYS A 13 4.73 -12.38 9.74
N ASP A 14 4.38 -11.10 9.81
CA ASP A 14 3.67 -10.40 8.74
C ASP A 14 4.53 -9.30 8.10
N TYR A 15 4.03 -8.79 7.01
CA TYR A 15 4.64 -7.75 6.19
C TYR A 15 3.84 -6.47 6.40
N ALA A 16 4.42 -5.54 7.15
CA ALA A 16 3.86 -4.21 7.33
C ALA A 16 4.03 -3.40 6.05
N MET A 17 2.92 -2.88 5.55
CA MET A 17 2.82 -2.09 4.34
C MET A 17 2.71 -0.61 4.70
N TYR A 18 3.66 0.17 4.20
CA TYR A 18 3.69 1.60 4.36
C TYR A 18 3.55 2.28 3.00
N LEU A 19 2.70 3.30 2.94
CA LEU A 19 2.55 4.16 1.78
C LEU A 19 2.82 5.59 2.22
N ASP A 20 3.83 6.22 1.61
CA ASP A 20 4.25 7.58 1.96
C ASP A 20 4.68 7.76 3.44
N GLY A 21 5.12 6.67 4.07
CA GLY A 21 5.49 6.64 5.49
C GLY A 21 4.31 6.38 6.44
N GLU A 22 3.08 6.28 5.92
CA GLU A 22 1.91 5.91 6.70
C GLU A 22 1.69 4.40 6.66
N LEU A 23 1.43 3.76 7.81
CA LEU A 23 1.11 2.34 7.89
C LEU A 23 -0.31 2.10 7.38
N ILE A 24 -0.43 1.42 6.24
CA ILE A 24 -1.73 1.20 5.59
C ILE A 24 -2.30 -0.17 5.95
N GLY A 25 -1.46 -1.14 6.30
CA GLY A 25 -1.90 -2.45 6.75
C GLY A 25 -0.80 -3.48 6.87
N PHE A 26 -1.21 -4.72 7.07
CA PHE A 26 -0.32 -5.88 7.19
C PHE A 26 -0.75 -6.99 6.24
N ALA A 27 0.21 -7.65 5.62
CA ALA A 27 0.00 -8.77 4.72
C ALA A 27 0.73 -10.02 5.21
N ARG A 28 0.21 -11.21 4.91
CA ARG A 28 0.84 -12.48 5.32
C ARG A 28 2.04 -12.86 4.46
N THR A 29 2.10 -12.32 3.24
CA THR A 29 3.18 -12.58 2.29
C THR A 29 3.59 -11.29 1.60
N PHE A 30 4.85 -11.22 1.15
CA PHE A 30 5.36 -10.09 0.39
C PHE A 30 4.57 -9.84 -0.91
N ALA A 31 4.15 -10.91 -1.59
CA ALA A 31 3.37 -10.81 -2.83
C ALA A 31 1.98 -10.22 -2.59
N GLU A 32 1.28 -10.63 -1.53
CA GLU A 32 0.03 -9.96 -1.11
C GLU A 32 0.28 -8.49 -0.80
N ALA A 33 1.36 -8.18 -0.09
CA ALA A 33 1.70 -6.82 0.29
C ALA A 33 1.88 -5.91 -0.94
N GLU A 34 2.59 -6.40 -1.96
CA GLU A 34 2.78 -5.68 -3.22
C GLU A 34 1.47 -5.49 -3.97
N VAL A 35 0.66 -6.55 -4.13
CA VAL A 35 -0.63 -6.46 -4.83
C VAL A 35 -1.57 -5.48 -4.13
N THR A 36 -1.67 -5.55 -2.81
CA THR A 36 -2.51 -4.63 -2.03
C THR A 36 -2.03 -3.19 -2.15
N LEU A 37 -0.73 -2.91 -2.00
CA LEU A 37 -0.19 -1.56 -2.18
C LEU A 37 -0.38 -1.05 -3.61
N ASP A 38 -0.27 -1.91 -4.62
CA ASP A 38 -0.48 -1.54 -6.02
C ASP A 38 -1.94 -1.18 -6.30
N GLN A 39 -2.88 -2.00 -5.83
CA GLN A 39 -4.31 -1.70 -5.92
C GLN A 39 -4.65 -0.37 -5.21
N LEU A 40 -4.11 -0.15 -4.02
CA LEU A 40 -4.40 1.04 -3.22
C LEU A 40 -3.82 2.31 -3.87
N VAL A 41 -2.61 2.23 -4.44
CA VAL A 41 -2.02 3.32 -5.25
C VAL A 41 -2.86 3.57 -6.51
N PHE A 42 -3.32 2.51 -7.18
CA PHE A 42 -4.16 2.64 -8.37
C PHE A 42 -5.50 3.31 -8.03
N GLU A 43 -6.14 2.94 -6.92
CA GLU A 43 -7.37 3.55 -6.42
C GLU A 43 -7.15 5.00 -6.00
N LEU A 44 -6.04 5.33 -5.33
CA LEU A 44 -5.71 6.72 -4.96
C LEU A 44 -5.45 7.59 -6.20
N MET A 45 -4.71 7.07 -7.17
CA MET A 45 -4.52 7.76 -8.45
C MET A 45 -5.86 7.94 -9.17
N ASN A 46 -6.66 6.88 -9.34
CA ASN A 46 -7.95 6.97 -10.04
C ASN A 46 -8.96 7.85 -9.30
N GLY A 47 -9.06 7.74 -7.98
CA GLY A 47 -9.97 8.54 -7.15
C GLY A 47 -9.64 10.03 -7.16
N GLN A 48 -8.34 10.39 -7.18
CA GLN A 48 -7.91 11.75 -7.45
C GLN A 48 -8.28 12.20 -8.87
N TYR A 49 -8.11 11.34 -9.87
CA TYR A 49 -8.51 11.62 -11.25
C TYR A 49 -10.03 11.85 -11.41
N PHE A 50 -10.88 11.18 -10.64
CA PHE A 50 -12.34 11.40 -10.67
C PHE A 50 -12.78 12.70 -9.98
N SER A 51 -11.95 13.24 -9.08
CA SER A 51 -12.28 14.46 -8.32
C SER A 51 -12.04 15.75 -9.13
N GLU A 52 -11.20 15.72 -10.16
CA GLU A 52 -10.89 16.86 -11.03
C GLU A 52 -11.77 16.94 -12.30
N ALA A 53 -12.72 16.03 -12.48
CA ALA A 53 -13.58 15.96 -13.66
C ALA A 53 -15.04 16.44 -13.43
N ALA A 54 -15.29 17.24 -12.39
CA ALA A 54 -16.61 17.78 -12.04
C ALA A 54 -16.71 19.31 -12.19
#